data_AF-A0AA41ES34-F1
#
_entry.id   AF-A0AA41ES34-F1
#
_cell.length_a   1.000
_cell.length_b   1.000
_cell.length_c   1.000
_cell.angle_alpha   90.00
_cell.angle_beta   90.00
_cell.angle_gamma   90.00
#
_symmetry.space_group_name_H-M   'P 1'
#
loop_
_entity.id
_entity.type
_entity.pdbx_description
1 polymer ?
#
loop_
_entity_poly.entity_id
_entity_poly.type
_entity_poly.pdbx_seq_one_letter_code
_entity_poly.pdbx_strand_id
1 'polypeptide(L)'
;MNPEGPVNKQTQLIKNRIAKIEEKEKQLKARKRAELNRLNQQKRKQRTKRLIEKGAELEKLQGDQAAQITAEETRDWLTHKIAVNRQLALDYQSLTNFTAHVTYDDGTSVLDHYHTYKSQQNTQQN
;
A
#
# COMPACT_ATOMS: atom_id res chain seq x y z
N MET A 1 -79.29 1.20 12.37
CA MET A 1 -78.16 1.74 11.60
C MET A 1 -76.88 1.38 12.34
N ASN A 2 -76.09 0.44 11.83
CA ASN A 2 -74.77 0.12 12.40
C ASN A 2 -73.72 1.02 11.76
N PRO A 3 -73.03 1.90 12.51
CA PRO A 3 -72.08 2.85 11.95
C PRO A 3 -70.72 2.22 11.56
N GLU A 4 -70.52 0.90 11.75
CA GLU A 4 -69.18 0.28 11.70
C GLU A 4 -68.78 -0.45 10.41
N GLY A 5 -69.58 -0.40 9.34
CA GLY A 5 -69.40 -1.23 8.14
C GLY A 5 -68.20 -0.90 7.21
N PRO A 6 -67.86 0.38 6.94
CA PRO A 6 -66.83 0.72 5.95
C PRO A 6 -65.46 1.11 6.55
N VAL A 7 -65.43 1.76 7.72
CA VAL A 7 -64.20 2.26 8.36
C VAL A 7 -63.26 1.12 8.79
N ASN A 8 -63.83 -0.01 9.23
CA ASN A 8 -63.07 -1.16 9.68
C ASN A 8 -62.34 -1.88 8.53
N LYS A 9 -62.99 -2.06 7.37
CA LYS A 9 -62.37 -2.69 6.18
C LYS A 9 -61.20 -1.89 5.62
N GLN A 10 -61.34 -0.56 5.54
CA GLN A 10 -60.27 0.32 5.07
C GLN A 10 -59.08 0.34 6.04
N THR A 11 -59.36 0.33 7.34
CA THR A 11 -58.33 0.22 8.40
C THR A 11 -57.57 -1.10 8.32
N GLN A 12 -58.24 -2.23 8.09
CA GLN A 12 -57.60 -3.53 7.92
C GLN A 12 -56.73 -3.61 6.66
N LEU A 13 -57.18 -3.00 5.55
CA LEU A 13 -56.39 -2.89 4.33
C LEU A 13 -55.11 -2.07 4.53
N ILE A 14 -55.20 -0.97 5.27
CA ILE A 14 -54.04 -0.13 5.63
C ILE A 14 -53.07 -0.92 6.53
N LYS A 15 -53.56 -1.61 7.57
CA LYS A 15 -52.73 -2.47 8.44
C LYS A 15 -51.99 -3.55 7.66
N ASN A 16 -52.66 -4.22 6.72
CA ASN A 16 -52.05 -5.23 5.86
C ASN A 16 -50.99 -4.63 4.91
N ARG A 17 -51.18 -3.40 4.43
CA ARG A 17 -50.17 -2.70 3.61
C ARG A 17 -48.96 -2.30 4.45
N ILE A 18 -49.16 -1.83 5.67
CA ILE A 18 -48.08 -1.51 6.62
C ILE A 18 -47.26 -2.76 6.94
N ALA A 19 -47.89 -3.88 7.30
CA ALA A 19 -47.19 -5.13 7.58
C ALA A 19 -46.37 -5.64 6.37
N LYS A 20 -46.90 -5.50 5.15
CA LYS A 20 -46.15 -5.84 3.93
C LYS A 20 -44.96 -4.91 3.69
N ILE A 21 -45.05 -3.64 4.06
CA ILE A 21 -43.95 -2.68 3.95
C ILE A 21 -42.87 -3.03 4.99
N GLU A 22 -43.26 -3.27 6.25
CA GLU A 22 -42.34 -3.66 7.32
C GLU A 22 -41.56 -4.94 6.99
N GLU A 23 -42.23 -5.95 6.43
CA GLU A 23 -41.57 -7.19 6.00
C GLU A 23 -40.58 -6.94 4.84
N LYS A 24 -40.95 -6.10 3.86
CA LYS A 24 -40.02 -5.70 2.79
C LYS A 24 -38.83 -4.92 3.32
N GLU A 25 -39.02 -4.04 4.30
CA GLU A 25 -37.91 -3.32 4.94
C GLU A 25 -36.96 -4.26 5.67
N LYS A 26 -37.50 -5.26 6.39
CA LYS A 26 -36.70 -6.28 7.07
C LYS A 26 -35.86 -7.08 6.08
N GLN A 27 -36.45 -7.49 4.96
CA GLN A 27 -35.74 -8.18 3.89
C GLN A 27 -34.67 -7.30 3.23
N LEU A 28 -34.97 -6.03 2.98
CA LEU A 28 -34.01 -5.08 2.40
C LEU A 28 -32.82 -4.84 3.35
N LYS A 29 -33.08 -4.68 4.65
CA LYS A 29 -32.04 -4.56 5.68
C LYS A 29 -31.17 -5.81 5.72
N ALA A 30 -31.75 -7.00 5.63
CA ALA A 30 -31.01 -8.26 5.57
C ALA A 30 -30.12 -8.34 4.31
N ARG A 31 -30.66 -8.01 3.13
CA ARG A 31 -29.89 -7.96 1.87
C ARG A 31 -28.74 -6.96 1.93
N LYS A 32 -28.99 -5.75 2.47
CA LYS A 32 -27.95 -4.73 2.66
C LYS A 32 -26.81 -5.24 3.54
N ARG A 33 -27.13 -5.90 4.66
CA ARG A 33 -26.11 -6.51 5.55
C ARG A 33 -25.33 -7.60 4.84
N ALA A 34 -26.01 -8.48 4.11
CA ALA A 34 -25.36 -9.56 3.36
C ALA A 34 -24.38 -9.00 2.31
N GLU A 35 -24.80 -7.98 1.56
CA GLU A 35 -23.95 -7.35 0.54
C GLU A 35 -22.75 -6.63 1.16
N LEU A 36 -22.95 -5.89 2.25
CA LEU A 36 -21.85 -5.26 2.99
C LEU A 36 -20.85 -6.30 3.51
N ASN A 37 -21.33 -7.42 4.03
CA ASN A 37 -20.47 -8.50 4.49
C ASN A 37 -19.66 -9.11 3.35
N ARG A 38 -20.28 -9.31 2.18
CA ARG A 38 -19.60 -9.79 0.97
C ARG A 38 -18.50 -8.82 0.51
N LEU A 39 -18.80 -7.52 0.45
CA LEU A 39 -17.83 -6.50 0.09
C LEU A 39 -16.66 -6.45 1.09
N ASN A 40 -16.96 -6.51 2.38
CA ASN A 40 -15.93 -6.55 3.42
C ASN A 40 -15.05 -7.81 3.31
N GLN A 41 -15.65 -8.96 3.00
CA GLN A 41 -14.90 -10.20 2.78
C GLN A 41 -13.98 -10.08 1.55
N GLN A 42 -14.46 -9.52 0.44
CA GLN A 42 -13.64 -9.28 -0.75
C GLN A 42 -12.47 -8.34 -0.44
N LYS A 43 -12.71 -7.24 0.29
CA LYS A 43 -11.65 -6.32 0.73
C LYS A 43 -10.60 -7.01 1.59
N ARG A 44 -11.01 -7.89 2.52
CA ARG A 44 -10.09 -8.69 3.33
C ARG A 44 -9.24 -9.61 2.47
N LYS A 45 -9.85 -10.36 1.54
CA LYS A 45 -9.13 -11.25 0.62
C LYS A 45 -8.10 -10.49 -0.22
N GLN A 46 -8.47 -9.35 -0.78
CA GLN A 46 -7.56 -8.50 -1.55
C GLN A 46 -6.41 -7.96 -0.69
N ARG A 47 -6.71 -7.50 0.55
CA ARG A 47 -5.69 -7.05 1.50
C ARG A 47 -4.71 -8.17 1.82
N THR A 48 -5.19 -9.36 2.15
CA THR A 48 -4.35 -10.53 2.45
C THR A 48 -3.47 -10.91 1.26
N LYS A 49 -4.03 -10.95 0.03
CA LYS A 49 -3.25 -11.21 -1.19
C LYS A 49 -2.09 -10.22 -1.34
N ARG A 50 -2.36 -8.92 -1.24
CA ARG A 50 -1.31 -7.89 -1.33
C ARG A 50 -0.26 -8.00 -0.23
N LEU A 51 -0.64 -8.38 0.98
CA LEU A 51 0.30 -8.55 2.08
C LEU A 51 1.22 -9.75 1.85
N ILE A 52 0.69 -10.86 1.33
CA ILE A 52 1.50 -12.04 0.96
C ILE A 52 2.48 -11.68 -0.16
N GLU A 53 2.01 -11.03 -1.24
CA GLU A 53 2.87 -10.61 -2.35
C GLU A 53 4.01 -9.69 -1.89
N LYS A 54 3.69 -8.69 -1.05
CA LYS A 54 4.70 -7.80 -0.47
C LYS A 54 5.65 -8.53 0.47
N GLY A 55 5.15 -9.46 1.28
CA GLY A 55 5.94 -10.28 2.18
C GLY A 55 6.92 -11.18 1.43
N ALA A 56 6.48 -11.81 0.34
CA ALA A 56 7.34 -12.66 -0.49
C ALA A 56 8.52 -11.89 -1.10
N GLU A 57 8.31 -10.66 -1.58
CA GLU A 57 9.41 -9.82 -2.07
C GLU A 57 10.36 -9.42 -0.93
N LEU A 58 9.84 -9.17 0.27
CA LEU A 58 10.66 -8.84 1.44
C LEU A 58 11.53 -10.03 1.89
N GLU A 59 10.98 -11.24 1.91
CA GLU A 59 11.71 -12.46 2.24
C GLU A 59 12.85 -12.73 1.24
N LYS A 60 12.62 -12.51 -0.06
CA LYS A 60 13.69 -12.60 -1.08
C LYS A 60 14.86 -11.66 -0.79
N LEU A 61 14.59 -10.45 -0.29
CA LEU A 61 15.63 -9.48 0.07
C LEU A 61 16.39 -9.86 1.34
N GLN A 62 15.73 -10.59 2.25
CA GLN A 62 16.32 -11.09 3.49
C GLN A 62 17.14 -12.36 3.30
N GLY A 63 16.90 -13.11 2.21
CA GLY A 63 17.65 -14.31 1.84
C GLY A 63 17.25 -15.54 2.65
N ASP A 64 18.13 -16.53 2.71
CA ASP A 64 17.80 -17.90 3.19
C ASP A 64 17.33 -17.96 4.65
N GLN A 65 17.64 -16.96 5.46
CA GLN A 65 17.22 -16.90 6.87
C GLN A 65 15.91 -16.12 7.08
N ALA A 66 15.26 -15.61 6.03
CA ALA A 66 14.06 -14.79 6.14
C ALA A 66 12.96 -15.40 7.01
N ALA A 67 12.75 -16.71 6.91
CA ALA A 67 11.74 -17.43 7.70
C ALA A 67 11.97 -17.38 9.22
N GLN A 68 13.18 -17.08 9.67
CA GLN A 68 13.55 -17.00 11.08
C GLN A 68 13.55 -15.55 11.59
N ILE A 69 13.41 -14.56 10.71
CA ILE A 69 13.42 -13.14 11.06
C ILE A 69 12.01 -12.73 11.49
N THR A 70 11.91 -12.15 12.68
CA THR A 70 10.66 -11.62 13.20
C THR A 70 10.22 -10.35 12.47
N ALA A 71 8.96 -9.94 12.64
CA ALA A 71 8.46 -8.71 12.05
C ALA A 71 9.18 -7.47 12.59
N GLU A 72 9.56 -7.48 13.87
CA GLU A 72 10.31 -6.42 14.54
C GLU A 72 11.74 -6.33 13.99
N GLU A 73 12.45 -7.45 13.89
CA GLU A 73 13.79 -7.49 13.30
C GLU A 73 13.76 -7.05 11.83
N THR A 74 12.71 -7.43 11.10
CA THR A 74 12.47 -6.96 9.72
C THR A 74 12.32 -5.44 9.67
N ARG A 75 11.54 -4.84 10.57
CA ARG A 75 11.38 -3.38 10.67
C ARG A 75 12.70 -2.70 10.99
N ASP A 76 13.45 -3.23 11.94
CA ASP A 76 14.72 -2.64 12.38
C ASP A 76 15.76 -2.74 11.27
N TRP A 77 15.82 -3.88 10.57
CA TRP A 77 16.63 -4.08 9.38
C TRP A 77 16.29 -3.08 8.26
N LEU A 78 14.99 -2.91 7.93
CA LEU A 78 14.56 -1.92 6.93
C LEU A 78 14.96 -0.50 7.32
N THR A 79 14.74 -0.14 8.59
CA THR A 79 15.10 1.19 9.13
C THR A 79 16.60 1.43 9.01
N HIS A 80 17.42 0.44 9.36
CA HIS A 80 18.87 0.49 9.20
C HIS A 80 19.28 0.65 7.73
N LYS A 81 18.71 -0.13 6.81
CA LYS A 81 19.00 -0.02 5.37
C LYS A 81 18.66 1.35 4.81
N ILE A 82 17.52 1.93 5.21
CA ILE A 82 17.12 3.28 4.81
C ILE A 82 18.12 4.32 5.34
N ALA A 83 18.50 4.22 6.62
CA ALA A 83 19.46 5.14 7.23
C ALA A 83 20.83 5.08 6.54
N VAL A 84 21.36 3.87 6.31
CA VAL A 84 22.64 3.67 5.63
C VAL A 84 22.61 4.21 4.20
N ASN A 85 21.55 3.93 3.43
CA ASN A 85 21.44 4.44 2.06
C ASN A 85 21.39 5.98 2.05
N ARG A 86 20.64 6.58 2.98
CA ARG A 86 20.61 8.03 3.15
C ARG A 86 21.99 8.60 3.47
N GLN A 87 22.74 7.97 4.36
CA GLN A 87 24.10 8.41 4.69
C GLN A 87 25.03 8.28 3.47
N LEU A 88 24.97 7.16 2.75
CA LEU A 88 25.76 6.94 1.55
C LEU A 88 25.51 8.01 0.49
N ALA A 89 24.25 8.44 0.32
CA ALA A 89 23.90 9.53 -0.61
C ALA A 89 24.54 10.87 -0.19
N LEU A 90 24.56 11.17 1.12
CA LEU A 90 25.21 12.36 1.65
C LEU A 90 26.73 12.30 1.50
N ASP A 91 27.34 11.15 1.78
CA ASP A 91 28.78 10.94 1.65
C ASP A 91 29.22 11.07 0.19
N TYR A 92 28.44 10.50 -0.74
CA TYR A 92 28.67 10.65 -2.17
C TYR A 92 28.59 12.12 -2.62
N GLN A 93 27.60 12.88 -2.12
CA GLN A 93 27.50 14.30 -2.43
C GLN A 93 28.69 15.10 -1.88
N SER A 94 29.11 14.83 -0.65
CA SER A 94 30.29 15.44 -0.03
C SER A 94 31.56 15.14 -0.81
N LEU A 95 31.76 13.88 -1.21
CA LEU A 95 32.91 13.47 -2.02
C LEU A 95 32.90 14.17 -3.39
N THR A 96 31.75 14.21 -4.06
CA THR A 96 31.59 14.91 -5.34
C THR A 96 31.99 16.38 -5.20
N ASN A 97 31.46 17.07 -4.18
CA ASN A 97 31.79 18.46 -3.92
C ASN A 97 33.29 18.65 -3.64
N PHE A 98 33.89 17.80 -2.82
CA PHE A 98 35.32 17.86 -2.53
C PHE A 98 36.17 17.70 -3.81
N THR A 99 35.91 16.63 -4.57
CA THR A 99 36.68 16.33 -5.80
C THR A 99 36.51 17.38 -6.90
N ALA A 100 35.41 18.14 -6.91
CA ALA A 100 35.22 19.26 -7.83
C ALA A 100 36.10 20.49 -7.48
N HIS A 101 36.55 20.63 -6.23
CA HIS A 101 37.35 21.77 -5.77
C HIS A 101 38.85 21.45 -5.66
N VAL A 102 39.24 20.18 -5.69
CA VAL A 102 40.65 19.79 -5.78
C VAL A 102 41.06 19.82 -7.24
N THR A 103 41.98 20.71 -7.60
CA THR A 103 42.42 20.94 -8.97
C THR A 103 43.86 20.47 -9.20
N TYR A 104 44.14 20.00 -10.41
CA TYR A 104 45.50 19.80 -10.90
C TYR A 104 46.12 21.12 -11.36
N ASP A 105 47.42 21.09 -11.72
CA ASP A 105 48.16 22.26 -12.20
C ASP A 105 47.57 22.85 -13.50
N ASP A 106 46.84 22.05 -14.27
CA ASP A 106 46.14 22.49 -15.48
C ASP A 106 44.78 23.17 -15.22
N GLY A 107 44.40 23.32 -13.94
CA GLY A 107 43.15 23.95 -13.51
C GLY A 107 41.91 23.06 -13.62
N THR A 108 42.03 21.82 -14.12
CA THR A 108 40.92 20.86 -14.13
C THR A 108 40.75 20.21 -12.76
N SER A 109 39.52 19.83 -12.40
CA SER A 109 39.27 19.18 -11.12
C SER A 109 39.55 17.68 -11.17
N VAL A 110 39.81 17.08 -10.00
CA VAL A 110 39.88 15.63 -9.83
C VAL A 110 38.60 14.94 -10.33
N LEU A 111 37.45 15.59 -10.16
CA LEU A 111 36.17 15.08 -10.65
C LEU A 111 36.11 15.05 -12.19
N ASP A 112 36.61 16.09 -12.87
CA ASP A 112 36.65 16.15 -14.34
C ASP A 112 37.52 15.04 -14.93
N HIS A 113 38.68 14.79 -14.31
CA HIS A 113 39.56 13.69 -14.70
C HIS A 113 38.90 12.32 -14.49
N TYR A 114 38.20 12.12 -13.38
CA TYR A 114 37.45 10.88 -13.14
C TYR A 114 36.38 10.62 -14.21
N HIS A 115 35.60 11.63 -14.56
CA HIS A 115 34.60 11.52 -15.63
C HIS A 115 35.23 11.23 -16.99
N THR A 116 36.35 11.85 -17.29
CA THR A 116 37.12 11.62 -18.53
C THR A 116 37.67 10.18 -18.59
N TYR A 117 38.21 9.67 -17.49
CA TYR A 117 38.69 8.28 -17.42
C TYR A 117 37.54 7.27 -17.60
N LYS A 118 36.40 7.51 -16.92
CA LYS A 118 35.21 6.65 -17.03
C LYS A 118 34.65 6.58 -18.44
N SER A 119 34.59 7.71 -19.16
CA SER A 119 34.09 7.72 -20.54
C SER A 119 35.00 6.96 -21.49
N GLN A 120 36.33 7.07 -21.32
CA GLN A 120 37.31 6.31 -22.07
C GLN A 120 37.19 4.80 -21.85
N GLN A 121 37.01 4.34 -20.60
CA GLN A 121 36.81 2.93 -20.27
C GLN A 121 35.55 2.35 -20.94
N ASN A 122 34.42 3.08 -20.91
CA ASN A 122 33.19 2.64 -21.55
C ASN A 122 33.29 2.59 -23.09
N THR A 123 34.20 3.35 -23.68
CA THR A 123 34.39 3.39 -25.14
C THR A 123 35.30 2.24 -25.61
N GLN A 124 36.16 1.70 -24.75
CA GLN A 124 37.04 0.56 -25.04
C GLN A 124 36.37 -0.81 -24.87
N GLN A 125 35.18 -0.86 -24.26
CA GLN A 125 34.42 -2.10 -24.02
C GLN A 125 33.32 -2.35 -25.07
N ASN A 126 33.14 -1.46 -26.04
CA ASN A 126 32.25 -1.59 -27.20
C ASN A 126 33.06 -1.78 -28.49
#